data_AF-A0A1F4B932-F1
#
_entry.id   AF-A0A1F4B932-F1
#
_cell.length_a   1.000
_cell.length_b   1.000
_cell.length_c   1.000
_cell.angle_alpha   90.00
_cell.angle_beta   90.00
_cell.angle_gamma   90.00
#
_symmetry.space_group_name_H-M   'P 1'
#
loop_
_entity.id
_entity.type
_entity.pdbx_description
1 polymer ?
#
loop_
_entity_poly.entity_id
_entity_poly.type
_entity_poly.pdbx_seq_one_letter_code
_entity_poly.pdbx_strand_id
1 'polypeptide(L)'
;MILLFPPFDQYTIAASKLPIFGGFHPVFLAPPYGEINTSVLWLEALVLLVNAGIAWLLLRDRPAAGKKSWMGLQNATLIFTGVNLLLVLLFPPFESVYAITKATLPTFEGFYLIFSQKPSHIIVTSLLYVEVIFILVNGALLWLIFKPKSSDELVAEQLRDFAAAPAKKD
;
A
#
# COMPACT_ATOMS: atom_id res chain seq x y z
N MET A 1 2.65 -10.01 3.60
CA MET A 1 3.85 -9.27 3.18
C MET A 1 4.42 -8.45 4.32
N ILE A 2 3.64 -7.59 4.97
CA ILE A 2 4.06 -6.80 6.16
C ILE A 2 4.67 -7.65 7.29
N LEU A 3 4.07 -8.81 7.61
CA LEU A 3 4.63 -9.72 8.62
C LEU A 3 5.87 -10.51 8.15
N LEU A 4 6.13 -10.56 6.84
CA LEU A 4 7.27 -11.30 6.27
C LEU A 4 8.50 -10.39 6.11
N PHE A 5 8.26 -9.09 5.92
CA PHE A 5 9.28 -8.04 5.82
C PHE A 5 8.94 -6.89 6.76
N PRO A 6 8.99 -7.09 8.10
CA PRO A 6 8.66 -6.02 9.02
C PRO A 6 9.73 -4.92 9.00
N PRO A 7 9.35 -3.69 9.37
CA PRO A 7 10.29 -2.60 9.58
C PRO A 7 11.16 -2.88 10.80
N PHE A 8 12.46 -2.63 10.70
CA PHE A 8 13.41 -2.74 11.81
C PHE A 8 14.07 -1.40 12.11
N ASP A 9 14.29 -1.14 13.39
CA ASP A 9 15.25 -0.17 13.88
C ASP A 9 16.56 -0.89 14.22
N GLN A 10 17.69 -0.26 13.94
CA GLN A 10 19.03 -0.74 14.26
C GLN A 10 19.65 0.08 15.39
N TYR A 11 20.27 -0.63 16.33
CA TYR A 11 21.08 -0.02 17.38
C TYR A 11 22.55 -0.06 16.98
N THR A 12 23.25 1.07 17.13
CA THR A 12 24.70 1.09 16.96
C THR A 12 25.39 0.62 18.25
N ILE A 13 26.48 -0.14 18.11
CA ILE A 13 27.25 -0.69 19.25
C ILE A 13 27.80 0.44 20.15
N ALA A 14 28.06 1.63 19.58
CA ALA A 14 28.56 2.80 20.30
C ALA A 14 27.46 3.61 21.02
N ALA A 15 26.19 3.49 20.61
CA ALA A 15 25.07 4.24 21.16
C ALA A 15 23.87 3.30 21.41
N SER A 16 24.08 2.28 22.25
CA SER A 16 23.17 1.18 22.57
C SER A 16 21.80 1.56 23.18
N LYS A 17 21.39 2.82 23.09
CA LYS A 17 20.12 3.35 23.61
C LYS A 17 19.31 4.11 22.55
N LEU A 18 19.80 4.25 21.31
CA LEU A 18 19.15 5.08 20.29
C LEU A 18 18.83 4.25 19.03
N PRO A 19 17.55 3.94 18.78
CA PRO A 19 17.12 3.24 17.58
C PRO A 19 17.18 4.16 16.35
N ILE A 20 17.75 3.67 15.25
CA ILE A 20 17.76 4.33 13.94
C ILE A 20 17.01 3.43 12.96
N PHE A 21 16.11 3.98 12.14
CA PHE A 21 15.37 3.18 11.18
C PHE A 21 16.31 2.46 10.19
N GLY A 22 16.34 1.14 10.26
CA GLY A 22 17.20 0.25 9.47
C GLY A 22 16.55 -0.31 8.21
N GLY A 23 15.29 0.05 7.95
CA GLY A 23 14.53 -0.41 6.78
C GLY A 23 13.74 -1.69 7.00
N PHE A 24 13.24 -2.26 5.90
CA PHE A 24 12.46 -3.50 5.88
C PHE A 24 13.36 -4.69 5.60
N HIS A 25 13.33 -5.69 6.48
CA HIS A 25 14.14 -6.90 6.34
C HIS A 25 13.26 -8.15 6.43
N PRO A 26 13.59 -9.23 5.71
CA PRO A 26 12.90 -10.50 5.89
C PRO A 26 13.01 -10.94 7.36
N VAL A 27 11.93 -11.47 7.95
CA VAL A 27 11.95 -11.95 9.35
C VAL A 27 13.09 -12.95 9.60
N PHE A 28 13.43 -13.75 8.59
CA PHE A 28 14.48 -14.78 8.66
C PHE A 28 15.91 -14.24 8.44
N LEU A 29 16.05 -12.99 7.97
CA LEU A 29 17.31 -12.28 7.79
C LEU A 29 17.32 -10.98 8.60
N ALA A 30 16.80 -11.05 9.84
CA ALA A 30 16.79 -9.90 10.73
C ALA A 30 18.23 -9.36 10.95
N PRO A 31 18.46 -8.04 10.86
CA PRO A 31 19.77 -7.47 11.06
C PRO A 31 20.30 -7.71 12.49
N PRO A 32 21.62 -7.84 12.68
CA PRO A 32 22.22 -7.86 14.01
C PRO A 32 21.86 -6.57 14.77
N TYR A 33 21.38 -6.71 16.01
CA TYR A 33 20.89 -5.58 16.82
C TYR A 33 19.71 -4.82 16.19
N GLY A 34 18.91 -5.51 15.38
CA GLY A 34 17.64 -5.00 14.85
C GLY A 34 16.48 -5.30 15.79
N GLU A 35 15.68 -4.28 16.14
CA GLU A 35 14.37 -4.46 16.77
C GLU A 35 13.26 -4.11 15.80
N ILE A 36 12.12 -4.78 15.89
CA ILE A 36 10.97 -4.46 15.05
C ILE A 36 10.46 -3.08 15.43
N ASN A 37 10.39 -2.17 14.46
CA ASN A 37 9.77 -0.87 14.64
C ASN A 37 8.25 -1.06 14.69
N THR A 38 7.73 -1.28 15.89
CA THR A 38 6.31 -1.55 16.13
C THR A 38 5.41 -0.39 15.71
N SER A 39 5.91 0.84 15.76
CA SER A 39 5.19 2.05 15.31
C SER A 39 4.93 2.02 13.80
N VAL A 40 5.97 1.75 12.99
CA VAL A 40 5.83 1.61 11.53
C VAL A 40 5.00 0.37 11.20
N LEU A 41 5.27 -0.77 11.86
CA LEU A 41 4.55 -2.03 11.61
C LEU A 41 3.05 -1.90 11.88
N TRP A 42 2.68 -1.26 12.99
CA TRP A 42 1.28 -1.00 13.33
C TRP A 42 0.60 -0.13 12.29
N LEU A 43 1.31 0.87 11.77
CA LEU A 43 0.77 1.79 10.78
C LEU A 43 0.58 1.12 9.42
N GLU A 44 1.52 0.30 8.98
CA GLU A 44 1.35 -0.55 7.80
C GLU A 44 0.16 -1.50 7.94
N ALA A 45 -0.01 -2.10 9.12
CA ALA A 45 -1.16 -2.95 9.40
C ALA A 45 -2.47 -2.15 9.37
N LEU A 46 -2.49 -0.93 9.91
CA LEU A 46 -3.66 -0.06 9.88
C LEU A 46 -4.02 0.38 8.46
N VAL A 47 -3.04 0.81 7.66
CA VAL A 47 -3.23 1.14 6.24
C VAL A 47 -3.75 -0.08 5.48
N LEU A 48 -3.16 -1.27 5.71
CA LEU A 48 -3.64 -2.51 5.11
C LEU A 48 -5.08 -2.82 5.51
N LEU A 49 -5.44 -2.67 6.79
CA LEU A 49 -6.79 -2.95 7.29
C LEU A 49 -7.83 -1.96 6.77
N VAL A 50 -7.48 -0.67 6.69
CA VAL A 50 -8.32 0.36 6.04
C VAL A 50 -8.50 0.00 4.57
N ASN A 51 -7.42 -0.38 3.89
CA ASN A 51 -7.44 -0.78 2.49
C ASN A 51 -8.28 -2.02 2.23
N ALA A 52 -8.12 -3.05 3.06
CA ALA A 52 -8.92 -4.25 3.04
C ALA A 52 -10.39 -3.96 3.39
N GLY A 53 -10.65 -3.06 4.34
CA GLY A 53 -12.00 -2.64 4.73
C GLY A 53 -12.73 -1.88 3.63
N ILE A 54 -12.05 -0.96 2.93
CA ILE A 54 -12.61 -0.24 1.79
C ILE A 54 -12.81 -1.18 0.61
N ALA A 55 -11.82 -2.03 0.30
CA ALA A 55 -11.98 -3.06 -0.73
C ALA A 55 -13.17 -3.97 -0.38
N TRP A 56 -13.26 -4.43 0.86
CA TRP A 56 -14.39 -5.23 1.34
C TRP A 56 -15.71 -4.49 1.19
N LEU A 57 -15.79 -3.21 1.54
CA LEU A 57 -16.98 -2.37 1.35
C LEU A 57 -17.36 -2.24 -0.14
N LEU A 58 -16.37 -2.07 -1.03
CA LEU A 58 -16.58 -2.02 -2.49
C LEU A 58 -17.02 -3.37 -3.07
N LEU A 59 -16.64 -4.47 -2.43
CA LEU A 59 -17.04 -5.83 -2.80
C LEU A 59 -18.35 -6.28 -2.14
N ARG A 60 -18.77 -5.63 -1.05
CA ARG A 60 -19.95 -5.99 -0.26
C ARG A 60 -21.21 -5.44 -0.92
N ASP A 61 -22.06 -6.38 -1.33
CA ASP A 61 -23.39 -6.24 -1.94
C ASP A 61 -23.45 -5.77 -3.41
N ARG A 62 -23.49 -6.78 -4.28
CA ARG A 62 -24.06 -6.68 -5.63
C ARG A 62 -25.59 -6.75 -5.52
N PRO A 63 -26.37 -5.71 -5.87
CA PRO A 63 -27.78 -5.90 -6.09
C PRO A 63 -27.96 -6.84 -7.30
N ALA A 64 -28.71 -7.91 -7.10
CA ALA A 64 -29.18 -8.79 -8.15
C ALA A 64 -30.21 -8.05 -9.02
N ALA A 65 -29.77 -7.14 -9.90
CA ALA A 65 -30.60 -6.60 -10.97
C ALA A 65 -29.74 -5.85 -12.00
N GLY A 66 -29.68 -6.38 -13.23
CA GLY A 66 -29.52 -5.63 -14.47
C GLY A 66 -28.20 -4.86 -14.71
N LYS A 67 -27.45 -5.29 -15.73
CA LYS A 67 -26.26 -4.64 -16.30
C LYS A 67 -25.09 -4.45 -15.33
N LYS A 68 -24.25 -5.48 -15.30
CA LYS A 68 -22.94 -5.55 -14.65
C LYS A 68 -21.99 -4.48 -15.23
N SER A 69 -21.98 -3.27 -14.67
CA SER A 69 -21.01 -2.23 -15.02
C SER A 69 -19.66 -2.56 -14.37
N TRP A 70 -18.85 -3.37 -15.06
CA TRP A 70 -17.46 -3.61 -14.68
C TRP A 70 -16.61 -2.32 -14.74
N MET A 71 -17.06 -1.28 -15.47
CA MET A 71 -16.53 0.09 -15.39
C MET A 71 -16.58 0.67 -13.96
N GLY A 72 -17.54 0.24 -13.13
CA GLY A 72 -17.64 0.69 -11.73
C GLY A 72 -16.48 0.21 -10.85
N LEU A 73 -16.00 -1.03 -11.02
CA LEU A 73 -14.91 -1.61 -10.21
C LEU A 73 -13.55 -1.03 -10.57
N GLN A 74 -13.33 -0.79 -11.87
CA GLN A 74 -12.11 -0.16 -12.36
C GLN A 74 -12.02 1.30 -11.88
N ASN A 75 -13.12 2.06 -11.96
CA ASN A 75 -13.20 3.41 -11.41
C ASN A 75 -13.08 3.43 -9.88
N ALA A 76 -13.68 2.46 -9.18
CA ALA A 76 -13.55 2.33 -7.73
C ALA A 76 -12.09 2.09 -7.32
N THR A 77 -11.34 1.30 -8.11
CA THR A 77 -9.90 1.08 -7.86
C THR A 77 -9.07 2.35 -8.05
N LEU A 78 -9.41 3.17 -9.05
CA LEU A 78 -8.76 4.48 -9.24
C LEU A 78 -9.06 5.43 -8.09
N ILE A 79 -10.32 5.53 -7.66
CA ILE A 79 -10.72 6.35 -6.51
C ILE A 79 -10.00 5.89 -5.25
N PHE A 80 -9.97 4.58 -5.01
CA PHE A 80 -9.28 3.97 -3.88
C PHE A 80 -7.77 4.29 -3.87
N THR A 81 -7.10 4.15 -5.01
CA THR A 81 -5.69 4.49 -5.18
C THR A 81 -5.45 5.98 -4.94
N GLY A 82 -6.33 6.83 -5.47
CA GLY A 82 -6.27 8.28 -5.28
C GLY A 82 -6.43 8.71 -3.82
N VAL A 83 -7.36 8.11 -3.08
CA VAL A 83 -7.54 8.35 -1.64
C VAL A 83 -6.31 7.92 -0.85
N ASN A 84 -5.72 6.77 -1.19
CA ASN A 84 -4.48 6.30 -0.55
C ASN A 84 -3.31 7.27 -0.77
N LEU A 85 -3.11 7.71 -2.01
CA LEU A 85 -2.10 8.73 -2.31
C LEU A 85 -2.34 10.01 -1.53
N LEU A 86 -3.60 10.45 -1.43
CA LEU A 86 -3.95 11.64 -0.67
C LEU A 86 -3.62 11.47 0.82
N LEU A 87 -3.93 10.31 1.42
CA LEU A 87 -3.62 10.04 2.82
C LEU A 87 -2.12 10.07 3.09
N VAL A 88 -1.31 9.43 2.24
CA VAL A 88 0.16 9.41 2.40
C VAL A 88 0.79 10.78 2.21
N LEU A 89 0.23 11.60 1.31
CA LEU A 89 0.66 12.99 1.14
C LEU A 89 0.22 13.90 2.30
N LEU A 90 -0.95 13.63 2.88
CA LEU A 90 -1.51 14.39 3.98
C LEU A 90 -0.86 14.03 5.32
N PHE A 91 -0.44 12.78 5.46
CA PHE A 91 0.28 12.25 6.61
C PHE A 91 1.62 11.67 6.17
N PRO A 92 2.61 12.50 5.81
CA PRO A 92 3.91 11.99 5.39
C PRO A 92 4.71 11.47 6.59
N PRO A 93 5.69 10.58 6.36
CA PRO A 93 6.59 10.11 7.40
C PRO A 93 7.52 11.23 7.82
N PHE A 94 7.64 11.47 9.12
CA PHE A 94 8.53 12.48 9.70
C PHE A 94 9.60 11.85 10.58
N GLU A 95 10.78 12.44 10.50
CA GLU A 95 11.85 12.30 11.46
C GLU A 95 12.05 13.63 12.20
N SER A 96 12.57 13.57 13.41
CA SER A 96 13.03 14.73 14.14
C SER A 96 14.54 14.75 14.25
N VAL A 97 15.09 15.96 14.15
CA VAL A 97 16.52 16.20 14.30
C VAL A 97 16.74 16.90 15.64
N TYR A 98 17.10 16.14 16.68
CA TYR A 98 17.48 16.70 17.99
C TYR A 98 19.00 16.69 18.16
N ALA A 99 19.55 17.84 18.57
CA ALA A 99 20.96 17.96 18.94
C ALA A 99 21.15 17.47 20.39
N ILE A 100 21.11 16.15 20.63
CA ILE A 100 21.22 15.63 22.00
C ILE A 100 22.66 15.64 22.51
N THR A 101 23.70 15.58 21.66
CA THR A 101 25.10 15.82 22.06
C THR A 101 26.01 15.92 20.82
N LYS A 102 26.23 17.12 20.26
CA LYS A 102 27.14 17.39 19.10
C LYS A 102 26.98 16.53 17.82
N ALA A 103 26.11 15.53 17.81
CA ALA A 103 25.75 14.70 16.68
C ALA A 103 24.26 14.92 16.42
N THR A 104 23.94 15.54 15.29
CA THR A 104 22.58 15.65 14.77
C THR A 104 22.21 14.28 14.19
N LEU A 105 21.44 13.50 14.93
CA LEU A 105 20.97 12.19 14.49
C LEU A 105 19.46 12.28 14.21
N PRO A 106 19.02 11.97 12.98
CA PRO A 106 17.60 11.91 12.64
C PRO A 106 16.96 10.69 13.32
N THR A 107 15.85 10.91 14.03
CA THR A 107 15.05 9.86 14.67
C THR A 107 13.66 9.86 14.03
N PHE A 108 13.24 8.73 13.48
CA PHE A 108 11.88 8.60 12.95
C PHE A 108 10.85 8.77 14.07
N GLU A 109 9.93 9.73 13.92
CA GLU A 109 8.89 10.00 14.92
C GLU A 109 7.52 9.42 14.54
N GLY A 110 7.32 9.08 13.27
CA GLY A 110 6.03 8.58 12.78
C GLY A 110 5.45 9.46 11.68
N PHE A 111 4.17 9.25 11.38
CA PHE A 111 3.45 10.02 10.37
C PHE A 111 2.58 11.05 11.07
N TYR A 112 2.69 12.30 10.64
CA TYR A 112 1.92 13.41 11.20
C TYR A 112 1.19 14.13 10.09
N LEU A 113 0.09 14.81 10.43
CA LEU A 113 -0.57 15.69 9.49
C LEU A 113 0.44 16.73 8.97
N ILE A 114 0.54 16.91 7.66
CA ILE A 114 1.50 17.85 7.05
C ILE A 114 1.32 19.29 7.55
N PHE A 115 0.12 19.65 7.99
CA PHE A 115 -0.21 20.96 8.57
C PHE A 115 0.10 21.08 10.07
N SER A 116 0.48 19.98 10.73
CA SER A 116 0.82 19.92 12.15
C SER A 116 2.34 19.86 12.39
N GLN A 117 3.15 20.25 11.40
CA GLN A 117 4.60 20.17 11.46
C GLN A 117 5.17 20.95 12.65
N LYS A 118 5.99 20.27 13.45
CA LYS A 118 6.84 20.93 14.46
C LYS A 118 8.12 21.45 13.79
N PRO A 119 8.80 22.47 14.35
CA PRO A 119 10.00 23.05 13.74
C PRO A 119 11.16 22.06 13.51
N SER A 120 11.18 20.95 14.25
CA SER A 120 12.20 19.90 14.15
C SER A 120 11.82 18.76 13.20
N HIS A 121 10.63 18.78 12.61
CA HIS A 121 10.13 17.71 11.74
C HIS A 121 10.65 17.84 10.31
N ILE A 122 11.27 16.77 9.81
CA ILE A 122 11.73 16.62 8.43
C ILE A 122 11.02 15.42 7.82
N ILE A 123 10.56 15.53 6.58
CA ILE A 123 9.91 14.40 5.90
C ILE A 123 10.96 13.37 5.50
N VAL A 124 10.73 12.10 5.87
CA VAL A 124 11.56 10.97 5.44
C VAL A 124 11.18 10.60 4.01
N THR A 125 11.74 11.35 3.06
CA THR A 125 11.43 11.22 1.62
C THR A 125 11.61 9.81 1.09
N SER A 126 12.60 9.06 1.58
CA SER A 126 12.81 7.66 1.19
C SER A 126 11.62 6.77 1.55
N LEU A 127 11.05 6.94 2.74
CA LEU A 127 9.92 6.16 3.21
C LEU A 127 8.63 6.58 2.47
N LEU A 128 8.46 7.89 2.25
CA LEU A 128 7.38 8.42 1.43
C LEU A 128 7.41 7.86 -0.01
N TYR A 129 8.59 7.77 -0.64
CA TYR A 129 8.72 7.20 -1.98
C TYR A 129 8.33 5.72 -2.03
N VAL A 130 8.79 4.92 -1.06
CA VAL A 130 8.44 3.49 -0.99
C VAL A 130 6.93 3.33 -0.88
N GLU A 131 6.28 4.13 -0.03
CA GLU A 131 4.84 4.05 0.18
C GLU A 131 4.04 4.47 -1.05
N VAL A 132 4.43 5.56 -1.72
CA VAL A 132 3.82 5.98 -2.98
C VAL A 132 3.95 4.91 -4.07
N ILE A 133 5.15 4.34 -4.23
CA ILE A 133 5.38 3.27 -5.22
C ILE A 133 4.51 2.05 -4.89
N PHE A 134 4.42 1.66 -3.62
CA PHE A 134 3.62 0.52 -3.20
C PHE A 134 2.13 0.73 -3.50
N ILE A 135 1.59 1.92 -3.22
CA ILE A 135 0.21 2.28 -3.54
C ILE A 135 -0.02 2.23 -5.05
N LEU A 136 0.87 2.80 -5.85
CA LEU A 136 0.75 2.81 -7.31
C LEU A 136 0.81 1.40 -7.90
N VAL A 137 1.73 0.55 -7.44
CA VAL A 137 1.85 -0.83 -7.90
C VAL A 137 0.58 -1.62 -7.55
N ASN A 138 0.11 -1.53 -6.31
CA ASN A 138 -1.10 -2.24 -5.89
C ASN A 138 -2.34 -1.74 -6.62
N GLY A 139 -2.47 -0.42 -6.77
CA GLY A 139 -3.55 0.19 -7.55
C GLY A 139 -3.54 -0.26 -9.01
N ALA A 140 -2.36 -0.29 -9.65
CA ALA A 140 -2.21 -0.76 -11.02
C ALA A 140 -2.54 -2.25 -11.18
N LEU A 141 -2.10 -3.10 -10.24
CA LEU A 141 -2.42 -4.53 -10.25
C LEU A 141 -3.92 -4.78 -10.10
N LEU A 142 -4.57 -4.13 -9.14
CA LEU A 142 -6.01 -4.21 -8.96
C LEU A 142 -6.76 -3.70 -10.19
N TRP A 143 -6.30 -2.59 -10.76
CA TRP A 143 -6.90 -2.01 -11.97
C TRP A 143 -6.79 -2.96 -13.17
N LEU A 144 -5.66 -3.67 -13.30
CA LEU A 144 -5.44 -4.66 -14.34
C LEU A 144 -6.29 -5.93 -14.11
N ILE A 145 -6.44 -6.39 -12.86
CA ILE A 145 -7.31 -7.52 -12.50
C ILE A 145 -8.78 -7.21 -12.86
N PHE A 146 -9.20 -5.96 -12.69
CA PHE A 146 -10.56 -5.54 -13.03
C PHE A 146 -10.70 -5.02 -14.46
N LYS A 147 -9.66 -5.11 -15.30
CA LYS A 147 -9.72 -4.70 -16.70
C LYS A 147 -10.74 -5.57 -17.44
N PRO A 148 -11.73 -4.97 -18.12
CA PRO A 148 -12.68 -5.76 -18.92
C PRO A 148 -11.96 -6.42 -20.10
N LYS A 149 -12.41 -7.63 -20.47
CA LYS A 149 -12.04 -8.26 -21.75
C LYS A 149 -12.35 -7.30 -22.90
N SER A 150 -11.45 -7.22 -23.86
CA SER A 150 -11.65 -6.38 -25.04
C SER A 150 -12.90 -6.84 -25.80
N SER A 151 -13.61 -5.91 -26.46
CA SER A 151 -14.75 -6.26 -27.31
C SER A 151 -14.39 -7.32 -28.36
N ASP A 152 -13.16 -7.31 -28.86
CA ASP A 152 -12.63 -8.32 -29.78
C ASP A 152 -12.51 -9.72 -29.16
N GLU A 153 -12.14 -9.81 -27.88
CA GLU A 153 -12.05 -11.08 -27.15
C GLU A 153 -13.43 -11.67 -26.89
N LEU A 154 -14.42 -10.81 -26.60
CA LEU A 154 -15.81 -11.24 -26.41
C LEU A 154 -16.43 -11.76 -27.70
N VAL A 155 -16.16 -11.10 -28.84
CA VAL A 155 -16.62 -11.55 -30.16
C VAL A 155 -15.95 -12.87 -30.57
N ALA A 156 -14.64 -13.01 -30.34
CA ALA A 156 -13.92 -14.25 -30.64
C ALA A 156 -14.41 -15.45 -29.81
N GLU A 157 -14.77 -15.22 -28.55
CA GLU A 157 -15.32 -16.24 -27.66
C GLU A 157 -16.75 -16.63 -28.04
N GLN A 158 -17.61 -15.65 -28.37
CA GLN A 158 -18.94 -15.92 -28.91
C GLN A 158 -18.87 -16.75 -30.20
N LEU A 159 -17.97 -16.41 -31.14
CA LEU A 159 -17.81 -17.16 -32.39
C LEU A 159 -17.33 -18.61 -32.16
N ARG A 160 -16.48 -18.83 -31.14
CA ARG A 160 -16.07 -20.18 -30.73
C ARG A 160 -17.23 -20.98 -30.13
N ASP A 161 -18.05 -20.36 -29.29
CA ASP A 161 -19.23 -21.01 -28.70
C ASP A 161 -20.30 -21.33 -29.77
N PHE A 162 -20.52 -20.43 -30.73
CA PHE A 162 -21.40 -20.69 -31.87
C PHE A 162 -20.89 -21.83 -32.76
N ALA A 163 -19.57 -21.93 -32.97
CA ALA A 163 -18.97 -23.02 -33.74
C ALA A 163 -18.97 -24.37 -32.99
N ALA A 164 -19.02 -24.35 -31.65
CA ALA A 164 -19.05 -25.55 -30.81
C ALA A 164 -20.47 -26.06 -30.51
N ALA A 165 -21.52 -25.27 -30.79
CA ALA A 165 -22.90 -25.68 -30.57
C ALA A 165 -23.34 -26.75 -31.57
N PRO A 166 -23.80 -27.95 -31.12
CA PRO A 166 -24.23 -29.00 -32.03
C PRO A 166 -25.47 -28.56 -32.82
N ALA A 167 -25.42 -28.73 -34.14
CA ALA A 167 -26.55 -28.45 -35.03
C ALA A 167 -27.78 -29.20 -34.53
N LYS A 168 -28.79 -28.44 -34.11
CA LYS A 168 -30.08 -28.97 -33.70
C LYS A 168 -30.66 -29.72 -34.91
N LYS A 169 -30.71 -31.05 -34.84
CA LYS A 169 -31.39 -31.88 -35.82
C LYS A 169 -32.90 -31.72 -35.59
N ASP A 170 -33.55 -31.06 -36.53
CA ASP A 170 -35.01 -31.07 -36.68
C ASP A 170 -35.50 -32.44 -37.18
#